data_AF-A0A3D3FFI5-F1
#
_entry.id   AF-A0A3D3FFI5-F1
#
_cell.length_a   1.000
_cell.length_b   1.000
_cell.length_c   1.000
_cell.angle_alpha   90.00
_cell.angle_beta   90.00
_cell.angle_gamma   90.00
#
_symmetry.space_group_name_H-M   'P 1'
#
loop_
_entity.id
_entity.type
_entity.pdbx_description
1 polymer ?
#
loop_
_entity_poly.entity_id
_entity_poly.type
_entity_poly.pdbx_seq_one_letter_code
_entity_poly.pdbx_strand_id
1 'polypeptide(L)' 'MVAAIISQQLQIKSQKAKLQSIRQEIQVQEIKNSDVRHELENEGQSSEYIARIARESLNMAKTGERIFICPGGD' A
#
# COMPACT_ATOMS: atom_id res chain seq x y z
N MET A 1 -31.99 -42.16 4.27
CA MET A 1 -30.52 -42.18 4.35
C MET A 1 -29.87 -41.33 3.25
N VAL A 2 -30.21 -41.52 1.97
CA VAL A 2 -29.64 -40.75 0.84
C VAL A 2 -29.90 -39.24 0.93
N ALA A 3 -31.12 -38.81 1.30
CA ALA A 3 -31.46 -37.40 1.44
C ALA A 3 -30.61 -36.65 2.50
N ALA A 4 -30.25 -37.32 3.60
CA ALA A 4 -29.40 -36.74 4.64
C ALA A 4 -27.96 -36.52 4.14
N ILE A 5 -27.44 -37.46 3.34
CA ILE A 5 -26.10 -37.35 2.73
C ILE A 5 -26.08 -36.19 1.73
N ILE A 6 -27.09 -36.06 0.87
CA ILE A 6 -27.20 -34.95 -0.08
C ILE A 6 -27.25 -33.60 0.65
N SER A 7 -28.03 -33.51 1.73
CA SER A 7 -28.12 -32.30 2.56
C SER A 7 -26.76 -31.91 3.17
N GLN A 8 -26.03 -32.89 3.72
CA GLN A 8 -24.69 -32.66 4.25
C GLN A 8 -23.72 -32.18 3.17
N GLN A 9 -23.80 -32.72 1.95
CA GLN A 9 -22.93 -32.30 0.85
C GLN A 9 -23.22 -30.86 0.41
N LEU A 10 -24.48 -30.44 0.39
CA LEU A 10 -24.86 -29.05 0.13
C LEU A 10 -24.33 -28.11 1.21
N GLN A 11 -24.42 -28.50 2.48
CA GLN A 11 -23.91 -27.73 3.60
C GLN A 11 -22.38 -27.62 3.59
N ILE A 12 -21.68 -28.71 3.26
CA ILE A 12 -20.22 -28.69 3.09
C ILE A 12 -19.82 -27.74 1.95
N LYS A 13 -20.54 -27.79 0.82
CA LYS A 13 -20.26 -26.91 -0.32
C LYS A 13 -20.47 -25.44 0.03
N SER A 14 -21.55 -25.10 0.75
CA SER A 14 -21.81 -23.72 1.16
C SER A 14 -20.78 -23.21 2.16
N GLN A 15 -20.36 -24.04 3.11
CA GLN A 15 -19.29 -23.69 4.06
C GLN A 15 -17.94 -23.48 3.35
N LYS A 16 -17.60 -24.33 2.37
CA LYS A 16 -16.38 -24.15 1.56
C LYS A 16 -16.39 -22.83 0.79
N ALA A 17 -17.52 -22.49 0.16
CA ALA A 17 -17.67 -21.22 -0.55
C ALA A 17 -17.54 -20.02 0.40
N LYS A 18 -18.18 -20.08 1.58
CA LYS A 18 -18.06 -19.03 2.62
C LYS A 18 -16.62 -18.88 3.11
N LEU A 19 -15.92 -20.00 3.33
CA LEU A 19 -14.53 -20.00 3.75
C LEU A 19 -13.60 -19.39 2.69
N GLN A 20 -13.88 -19.64 1.40
CA GLN A 20 -13.16 -19.01 0.30
C GLN A 20 -13.39 -17.48 0.25
N SER A 21 -14.63 -17.02 0.43
CA SER A 21 -14.96 -15.58 0.51
C SER A 21 -14.20 -14.90 1.63
N ILE A 22 -14.25 -15.47 2.83
CA ILE A 22 -13.56 -14.92 4.02
C ILE A 22 -12.05 -14.87 3.78
N ARG A 23 -11.46 -15.88 3.15
CA ARG A 23 -10.02 -15.87 2.81
C ARG A 23 -9.66 -14.76 1.83
N GLN A 24 -10.51 -14.50 0.83
CA GLN A 24 -10.29 -13.38 -0.10
C GLN A 24 -10.41 -12.03 0.61
N GLU A 25 -11.39 -11.86 1.50
CA GLU A 25 -11.55 -10.65 2.30
C GLU A 25 -10.33 -10.40 3.20
N ILE A 26 -9.78 -11.46 3.82
CA ILE A 26 -8.54 -11.38 4.61
C ILE A 26 -7.38 -10.92 3.75
N GLN A 27 -7.17 -11.53 2.57
CA GLN A 27 -6.08 -11.12 1.67
C GLN A 27 -6.19 -9.66 1.25
N VAL A 28 -7.39 -9.19 0.90
CA VAL A 28 -7.62 -7.77 0.57
C VAL A 28 -7.30 -6.88 1.77
N GLN A 29 -7.69 -7.28 2.98
CA GLN A 29 -7.41 -6.51 4.18
C GLN A 29 -5.92 -6.51 4.54
N GLU A 30 -5.22 -7.62 4.33
CA GLU A 30 -3.76 -7.70 4.51
C GLU A 30 -3.01 -6.76 3.58
N ILE A 31 -3.43 -6.68 2.30
CA ILE A 31 -2.87 -5.72 1.34
C ILE A 31 -3.11 -4.29 1.83
N LYS A 32 -4.35 -3.93 2.18
CA LYS A 32 -4.68 -2.60 2.72
C LYS A 32 -3.88 -2.26 3.98
N ASN A 33 -3.72 -3.23 4.87
CA ASN A 33 -2.94 -3.04 6.09
C ASN A 33 -1.44 -2.86 5.79
N SER A 34 -0.91 -3.56 4.78
CA SER A 34 0.45 -3.38 4.30
C SER A 34 0.65 -1.99 3.70
N ASP A 35 -0.30 -1.51 2.89
CA ASP A 35 -0.24 -0.18 2.28
C ASP A 35 -0.25 0.91 3.35
N VAL A 36 -1.15 0.82 4.34
CA VAL A 36 -1.21 1.77 5.46
C VAL A 36 0.07 1.75 6.30
N ARG A 37 0.67 0.57 6.54
CA ARG A 37 1.96 0.48 7.23
C ARG A 37 3.08 1.12 6.43
N HIS A 38 3.11 0.86 5.13
CA HIS A 38 4.08 1.47 4.23
C HIS A 38 3.92 3.01 4.21
N GLU A 39 2.69 3.52 4.18
CA GLU A 39 2.43 4.96 4.28
C GLU A 39 2.91 5.53 5.63
N LEU A 40 2.58 4.89 6.76
CA LEU A 40 3.00 5.33 8.09
C LEU A 40 4.53 5.32 8.27
N GLU A 41 5.21 4.28 7.78
CA GLU A 41 6.68 4.19 7.81
C GLU A 41 7.32 5.25 6.90
N ASN A 42 6.67 5.58 5.79
CA ASN A 42 7.15 6.55 4.83
C ASN A 42 6.62 7.97 5.04
N GLU A 43 5.69 8.26 5.94
CA GLU A 43 5.21 9.64 6.17
C GLU A 43 6.35 10.57 6.62
N GLY A 44 7.31 10.05 7.39
CA GLY A 44 8.54 10.76 7.74
C GLY A 44 9.58 10.79 6.61
N GLN A 45 9.68 9.71 5.82
CA GLN A 45 10.65 9.61 4.71
C GLN A 45 10.21 10.33 3.45
N SER A 46 8.90 10.48 3.23
CA SER A 46 8.28 11.09 2.05
C SER A 46 8.57 12.58 2.02
N SER A 47 8.48 13.29 3.15
CA SER A 47 8.85 14.70 3.24
C SER A 47 10.33 14.94 2.95
N GLU A 48 11.23 14.13 3.51
CA GLU A 48 12.67 14.18 3.25
C GLU A 48 13.00 13.81 1.79
N TYR A 49 12.37 12.78 1.25
CA TYR A 49 12.55 12.31 -0.12
C TYR A 49 12.03 13.33 -1.14
N ILE A 50 10.83 13.89 -0.91
CA ILE A 50 10.26 14.97 -1.73
C ILE A 50 11.15 16.22 -1.65
N ALA A 51 11.62 16.59 -0.45
CA ALA A 51 12.54 17.71 -0.28
C ALA A 51 13.88 17.47 -0.99
N ARG A 52 14.39 16.23 -1.00
CA ARG A 52 15.61 15.86 -1.73
C ARG A 52 15.42 16.02 -3.24
N ILE A 53 14.36 15.45 -3.80
CA ILE A 53 14.05 15.59 -5.25
C ILE A 53 13.81 17.05 -5.63
N ALA A 54 13.13 17.84 -4.80
CA ALA A 54 12.90 19.26 -5.04
C ALA A 54 14.23 20.05 -5.07
N ARG A 55 15.19 19.72 -4.18
CA ARG A 55 16.52 20.34 -4.17
C ARG A 55 17.38 19.91 -5.36
N GLU A 56 17.44 18.61 -5.63
CA GLU A 56 18.33 18.02 -6.66
C GLU A 56 17.82 18.28 -8.07
N SER A 57 16.52 18.10 -8.32
CA SER A 57 15.95 18.11 -9.68
C SER A 57 15.29 19.42 -10.05
N LEU A 58 14.76 20.17 -9.07
CA LEU A 58 13.97 21.38 -9.32
C LEU A 58 14.68 22.66 -8.86
N ASN A 59 15.91 22.56 -8.33
CA ASN A 59 16.63 23.67 -7.71
C ASN A 59 15.72 24.48 -6.75
N MET A 60 14.90 23.79 -5.97
CA MET A 60 14.03 24.42 -4.99
C MET A 60 14.72 24.45 -3.63
N ALA A 61 14.77 25.63 -3.01
CA ALA A 61 15.32 25.84 -1.67
C ALA A 61 14.19 25.99 -0.64
N LYS A 62 14.48 25.72 0.64
CA LYS A 62 13.56 26.08 1.72
C LYS A 62 13.44 27.60 1.81
N THR A 63 12.32 28.08 2.34
CA THR A 63 12.08 29.51 2.58
C THR A 63 13.23 30.12 3.39
N GLY A 64 14.00 31.04 2.79
CA GLY A 64 15.13 31.73 3.41
C GLY A 64 16.52 31.29 2.96
N GLU A 65 16.65 30.19 2.19
CA GLU A 65 17.93 29.76 1.60
C GLU A 65 18.14 30.39 0.21
N ARG A 66 19.40 30.71 -0.14
CA ARG A 66 19.78 31.22 -1.47
C ARG A 66 20.54 30.14 -2.22
N ILE A 67 20.12 29.84 -3.45
CA ILE A 67 20.81 28.91 -4.34
C ILE A 67 21.78 29.71 -5.20
N PHE A 68 23.06 29.34 -5.14
CA PHE A 68 24.09 29.89 -6.02
C PHE A 68 24.30 28.91 -7.17
N ILE A 69 23.72 29.21 -8.32
CA ILE A 69 24.06 28.51 -9.57
C ILE A 69 25.32 29.21 -10.08
N CYS A 70 26.44 28.48 -10.15
CA CYS A 70 27.63 28.94 -10.86
C CYS A 70 27.52 28.50 -12.32
N PRO A 71 27.12 29.37 -13.26
CA PRO A 71 27.36 29.11 -14.67
C PRO A 71 28.85 29.33 -14.95
N GLY A 72 29.70 28.34 -14.66
CA GLY A 72 30.89 28.13 -15.49
C GLY A 72 30.36 27.46 -16.76
N GLY A 73 30.35 28.09 -17.94
CA GLY A 73 31.49 28.74 -18.58
C GLY A 73 32.08 27.66 -19.50
N ASP A 74 32.03 27.86 -20.82
CA ASP A 74 32.51 26.91 -21.84
C ASP A 74 33.82 26.19 -21.49
#